data_AF-A0A5A7S0Q7-F1
#
_entry.id   AF-A0A5A7S0Q7-F1
#
_cell.length_a   1.000
_cell.length_b   1.000
_cell.length_c   1.000
_cell.angle_alpha   90.00
_cell.angle_beta   90.00
_cell.angle_gamma   90.00
#
_symmetry.space_group_name_H-M   'P 1'
#
loop_
_entity.id
_entity.type
_entity.pdbx_description
1 polymer ?
#
loop_
_entity_poly.entity_id
_entity_poly.type
_entity_poly.pdbx_seq_one_letter_code
_entity_poly.pdbx_strand_id
1 'polypeptide(L)'
;EKGESIDDIISELPADHRAKKAIKEYFIAQYRYARTIPTDRKIVIEKTRDLKGRRVIIFHALFGRRVNDTLSRLFAIIAGKKYKVDIRITVNDNGFSLMPSKEKDIDIDKLIREATEANVRDILKENIRKTELMKRRFRHCAARSFLILKNYKGHKISVRKQQINAEKLIRICELIDPEFPIIEETYREILEDLMDIRKTEIVLKDLKNGSLKYEVIETPVPSPFAHNLIVLGEADIVLMKDRRERLMELHERIMKEIA
;
A
#
# COMPACT_ATOMS: atom_id res chain seq x y z
N GLU A 1 -5.44 20.73 24.11
CA GLU A 1 -4.45 21.73 23.67
C GLU A 1 -5.16 22.74 22.77
N LYS A 2 -4.90 24.03 22.95
CA LYS A 2 -5.43 25.08 22.06
C LYS A 2 -4.73 24.96 20.71
N GLY A 3 -5.30 24.16 19.81
CA GLY A 3 -4.82 24.09 18.43
C GLY A 3 -5.04 25.42 17.73
N GLU A 4 -4.14 25.77 16.82
CA GLU A 4 -4.33 26.85 15.85
C GLU A 4 -5.66 26.65 15.09
N SER A 5 -6.34 27.75 14.75
CA SER A 5 -7.58 27.64 13.99
C SER A 5 -7.29 27.06 12.61
N ILE A 6 -8.20 26.22 12.10
CA ILE A 6 -8.08 25.69 10.72
C ILE A 6 -8.02 26.84 9.69
N ASP A 7 -8.65 27.96 10.01
CA ASP A 7 -8.63 29.17 9.19
C ASP A 7 -7.24 29.82 9.15
N ASP A 8 -6.52 29.81 10.28
CA ASP A 8 -5.17 30.38 10.37
C ASP A 8 -4.20 29.54 9.53
N ILE A 9 -4.21 28.21 9.71
CA ILE A 9 -3.36 27.27 8.98
C ILE A 9 -3.60 27.37 7.46
N ILE A 10 -4.87 27.46 7.04
CA ILE A 10 -5.21 27.52 5.61
C ILE A 10 -4.84 28.88 5.01
N SER A 11 -4.88 29.95 5.81
CA SER A 11 -4.52 31.30 5.34
C SER A 11 -3.04 31.39 4.92
N GLU A 12 -2.16 30.64 5.59
CA GLU A 12 -0.71 30.61 5.33
C GLU A 12 -0.33 29.80 4.09
N LEU A 13 -1.20 28.93 3.59
CA LEU A 13 -0.89 28.09 2.43
C LEU A 13 -0.64 28.95 1.17
N PRO A 14 0.37 28.62 0.35
CA PRO A 14 0.66 29.31 -0.91
C PRO A 14 -0.31 28.84 -2.02
N ALA A 15 -1.61 29.07 -1.82
CA ALA A 15 -2.70 28.62 -2.69
C ALA A 15 -3.74 29.72 -2.91
N ASP A 16 -4.49 29.64 -4.00
CA ASP A 16 -5.58 30.58 -4.28
C ASP A 16 -6.77 30.38 -3.34
N HIS A 17 -7.67 31.36 -3.28
CA HIS A 17 -8.83 31.32 -2.39
C HIS A 17 -9.73 30.09 -2.64
N ARG A 18 -9.86 29.67 -3.90
CA ARG A 18 -10.71 28.52 -4.27
C ARG A 18 -10.11 27.21 -3.76
N ALA A 19 -8.81 27.00 -3.93
CA ALA A 19 -8.12 25.82 -3.41
C ALA A 19 -8.14 25.79 -1.88
N LYS A 20 -7.87 26.93 -1.21
CA LYS A 20 -7.96 27.06 0.25
C LYS A 20 -9.34 26.65 0.78
N LYS A 21 -10.41 27.18 0.18
CA LYS A 21 -11.79 26.81 0.51
C LYS A 21 -12.06 25.32 0.29
N ALA A 22 -11.64 24.77 -0.84
CA ALA A 22 -11.84 23.35 -1.17
C ALA A 22 -11.12 22.41 -0.18
N ILE A 23 -9.88 22.75 0.22
CA ILE A 23 -9.13 22.01 1.25
C ILE A 23 -9.89 22.05 2.58
N LYS A 24 -10.33 23.24 3.03
CA LYS A 24 -11.10 23.39 4.26
C LYS A 24 -12.35 22.52 4.25
N GLU A 25 -13.14 22.62 3.19
CA GLU A 25 -14.39 21.88 3.03
C GLU A 25 -14.16 20.37 3.00
N TYR A 26 -13.08 19.91 2.36
CA TYR A 26 -12.73 18.50 2.32
C TYR A 26 -12.41 17.92 3.70
N PHE A 27 -11.61 18.62 4.51
CA PHE A 27 -11.32 18.21 5.88
C PHE A 27 -12.55 18.30 6.80
N ILE A 28 -13.37 19.34 6.65
CA ILE A 28 -14.63 19.47 7.40
C ILE A 28 -15.58 18.32 7.06
N ALA A 29 -15.71 17.96 5.78
CA ALA A 29 -16.55 16.83 5.36
C ALA A 29 -16.04 15.51 5.98
N GLN A 30 -14.73 15.27 5.95
CA GLN A 30 -14.13 14.09 6.58
C GLN A 30 -14.44 14.06 8.08
N TYR A 31 -14.23 15.17 8.79
CA TYR A 31 -14.46 15.22 10.23
C TYR A 31 -15.94 15.10 10.59
N ARG A 32 -16.85 15.72 9.83
CA ARG A 32 -18.29 15.60 10.08
C ARG A 32 -18.79 14.17 9.87
N TYR A 33 -18.27 13.46 8.87
CA TYR A 33 -18.66 12.10 8.54
C TYR A 33 -18.00 11.06 9.45
N ALA A 34 -16.66 11.00 9.45
CA ALA A 34 -15.90 9.95 10.12
C ALA A 34 -15.54 10.29 11.58
N ARG A 35 -15.73 11.54 12.03
CA ARG A 35 -15.36 12.05 13.37
C ARG A 35 -13.89 11.90 13.74
N THR A 36 -13.04 11.55 12.77
CA THR A 36 -11.62 11.35 12.96
C THR A 36 -10.83 11.71 11.69
N ILE A 37 -9.61 12.17 11.91
CA ILE A 37 -8.66 12.55 10.86
C ILE A 37 -7.33 11.80 11.13
N PRO A 38 -6.74 11.14 10.12
CA PRO A 38 -5.42 10.54 10.23
C PRO A 38 -4.35 11.62 10.40
N THR A 39 -3.32 11.31 11.18
CA THR A 39 -2.17 12.21 11.42
C THR A 39 -0.88 11.41 11.33
N ASP A 40 0.27 12.07 11.46
CA ASP A 40 1.59 11.43 11.57
C ASP A 40 1.69 10.48 12.78
N ARG A 41 0.85 10.69 13.82
CA ARG A 41 0.81 9.87 15.05
C ARG A 41 -0.48 9.06 15.24
N LYS A 42 -1.37 9.06 14.24
CA LYS A 42 -2.61 8.30 14.28
C LYS A 42 -3.00 7.75 12.91
N ILE A 43 -3.05 6.42 12.81
CA ILE A 43 -3.66 5.72 11.67
C ILE A 43 -5.18 5.66 11.90
N VAL A 44 -5.97 5.98 10.88
CA VAL A 44 -7.42 5.70 10.90
C VAL A 44 -7.66 4.47 10.03
N ILE A 45 -8.31 3.45 10.59
CA ILE A 45 -8.62 2.20 9.90
C ILE A 45 -10.13 2.14 9.70
N GLU A 46 -10.56 2.34 8.47
CA GLU A 46 -11.96 2.41 8.09
C GLU A 46 -12.42 1.08 7.49
N LYS A 47 -13.39 0.44 8.14
CA LYS A 47 -14.16 -0.67 7.57
C LYS A 47 -15.34 -0.08 6.80
N THR A 48 -15.38 -0.30 5.49
CA THR A 48 -16.42 0.25 4.62
C THR A 48 -16.78 -0.71 3.49
N ARG A 49 -17.59 -0.26 2.54
CA ARG A 49 -17.95 -1.01 1.33
C ARG A 49 -17.56 -0.23 0.08
N ASP A 50 -17.07 -0.92 -0.95
CA ASP A 50 -16.84 -0.30 -2.25
C ASP A 50 -18.16 0.01 -2.97
N LEU A 51 -18.06 0.61 -4.16
CA LEU A 51 -19.22 0.96 -4.98
C LEU A 51 -20.06 -0.26 -5.41
N LYS A 52 -19.47 -1.47 -5.38
CA LYS A 52 -20.13 -2.74 -5.69
C LYS A 52 -20.65 -3.45 -4.41
N GLY A 53 -20.58 -2.79 -3.25
CA GLY A 53 -21.05 -3.30 -1.96
C GLY A 53 -20.11 -4.29 -1.28
N ARG A 54 -18.90 -4.54 -1.80
CA ARG A 54 -17.93 -5.48 -1.23
C ARG A 54 -17.21 -4.83 -0.05
N ARG A 55 -16.95 -5.62 1.00
CA ARG A 55 -16.20 -5.13 2.18
C ARG A 55 -14.77 -4.73 1.79
N VAL A 56 -14.38 -3.53 2.21
CA VAL A 56 -13.02 -3.00 2.05
C VAL A 56 -12.56 -2.42 3.37
N ILE A 57 -11.32 -2.70 3.74
CA ILE A 57 -10.66 -2.11 4.91
C ILE A 57 -9.64 -1.12 4.39
N ILE A 58 -9.72 0.13 4.84
CA ILE A 58 -8.86 1.22 4.38
C ILE A 58 -8.01 1.69 5.55
N PHE A 59 -6.70 1.66 5.36
CA PHE A 59 -5.73 2.21 6.29
C PHE A 59 -5.34 3.60 5.79
N HIS A 60 -5.86 4.64 6.44
CA HIS A 60 -5.44 6.02 6.22
C HIS A 60 -4.14 6.25 7.00
N ALA A 61 -3.03 6.21 6.27
CA ALA A 61 -1.66 6.18 6.81
C ALA A 61 -0.75 7.12 6.01
N LEU A 62 -0.32 8.22 6.65
CA LEU A 62 0.42 9.32 6.01
C LEU A 62 1.93 9.08 5.99
N PHE A 63 2.37 7.86 5.66
CA PHE A 63 3.80 7.47 5.64
C PHE A 63 4.41 7.46 4.24
N GLY A 64 3.63 7.77 3.21
CA GLY A 64 4.06 7.76 1.81
C GLY A 64 3.96 6.38 1.15
N ARG A 65 3.92 6.38 -0.18
CA ARG A 65 3.57 5.19 -1.00
C ARG A 65 4.44 3.97 -0.75
N ARG A 66 5.75 4.12 -0.54
CA ARG A 66 6.69 3.00 -0.37
C ARG A 66 6.47 2.26 0.96
N VAL A 67 6.24 3.01 2.03
CA VAL A 67 5.90 2.44 3.35
C VAL A 67 4.51 1.80 3.28
N ASN A 68 3.54 2.49 2.69
CA ASN A 68 2.18 1.97 2.53
C ASN A 68 2.12 0.69 1.66
N ASP A 69 2.91 0.58 0.59
CA ASP A 69 3.00 -0.65 -0.22
C ASP A 69 3.54 -1.81 0.62
N THR A 70 4.59 -1.56 1.42
CA THR A 70 5.19 -2.55 2.31
C THR A 70 4.20 -3.03 3.37
N LEU A 71 3.55 -2.10 4.08
CA LEU A 71 2.51 -2.40 5.07
C LEU A 71 1.35 -3.16 4.45
N SER A 72 0.84 -2.71 3.29
CA SER A 72 -0.28 -3.36 2.62
C SER A 72 -0.01 -4.82 2.30
N ARG A 73 1.21 -5.15 1.84
CA ARG A 73 1.64 -6.53 1.55
C ARG A 73 1.74 -7.35 2.83
N LEU A 74 2.38 -6.80 3.87
CA LEU A 74 2.50 -7.47 5.16
C LEU A 74 1.11 -7.84 5.70
N PHE A 75 0.21 -6.87 5.79
CA PHE A 75 -1.14 -7.09 6.29
C PHE A 75 -1.97 -8.01 5.40
N ALA A 76 -1.86 -7.90 4.07
CA ALA A 76 -2.52 -8.81 3.14
C ALA A 76 -2.05 -10.26 3.31
N ILE A 77 -0.73 -10.48 3.51
CA ILE A 77 -0.18 -11.82 3.73
C ILE A 77 -0.68 -12.41 5.04
N ILE A 78 -0.62 -11.64 6.13
CA ILE A 78 -1.08 -12.09 7.45
C ILE A 78 -2.58 -12.38 7.42
N ALA A 79 -3.38 -11.44 6.91
CA ALA A 79 -4.83 -11.62 6.81
C ALA A 79 -5.19 -12.80 5.88
N GLY A 80 -4.54 -12.91 4.72
CA GLY A 80 -4.81 -13.99 3.77
C GLY A 80 -4.49 -15.38 4.33
N LYS A 81 -3.34 -15.53 5.00
CA LYS A 81 -2.97 -16.79 5.70
C LYS A 81 -3.98 -17.14 6.79
N LYS A 82 -4.37 -16.17 7.60
CA LYS A 82 -5.25 -16.36 8.76
C LYS A 82 -6.70 -16.66 8.40
N TYR A 83 -7.27 -15.89 7.48
CA TYR A 83 -8.67 -16.01 7.09
C TYR A 83 -8.88 -16.93 5.87
N LYS A 84 -7.79 -17.48 5.30
CA LYS A 84 -7.79 -18.38 4.13
C LYS A 84 -8.54 -17.77 2.93
N VAL A 85 -8.25 -16.51 2.65
CA VAL A 85 -8.82 -15.73 1.54
C VAL A 85 -7.74 -14.97 0.81
N ASP A 86 -7.96 -14.72 -0.47
CA ASP A 86 -7.10 -13.80 -1.21
C ASP A 86 -7.45 -12.37 -0.83
N ILE A 87 -6.43 -11.54 -0.63
CA ILE A 87 -6.60 -10.13 -0.32
C ILE A 87 -6.11 -9.32 -1.52
N ARG A 88 -7.01 -8.53 -2.11
CA ARG A 88 -6.62 -7.52 -3.10
C ARG A 88 -6.14 -6.28 -2.36
N ILE A 89 -4.99 -5.76 -2.78
CA ILE A 89 -4.40 -4.53 -2.26
C ILE A 89 -4.57 -3.38 -3.25
N THR A 90 -4.75 -2.16 -2.74
CA THR A 90 -4.63 -0.91 -3.50
C THR A 90 -3.87 0.09 -2.65
N VAL A 91 -2.94 0.83 -3.25
CA VAL A 91 -1.99 1.67 -2.49
C VAL A 91 -1.87 3.05 -3.14
N ASN A 92 -1.87 4.08 -2.29
CA ASN A 92 -1.48 5.44 -2.66
C ASN A 92 -0.58 6.07 -1.58
N ASP A 93 -0.28 7.35 -1.73
CA ASP A 93 0.62 8.08 -0.82
C ASP A 93 0.04 8.28 0.59
N ASN A 94 -1.28 8.25 0.72
CA ASN A 94 -2.00 8.56 1.96
C ASN A 94 -2.58 7.32 2.65
N GLY A 95 -2.39 6.13 2.09
CA GLY A 95 -2.89 4.91 2.67
C GLY A 95 -2.90 3.72 1.71
N PHE A 96 -3.55 2.67 2.16
CA PHE A 96 -3.80 1.47 1.37
C PHE A 96 -5.12 0.81 1.76
N SER A 97 -5.66 -0.04 0.88
CA SER A 97 -6.85 -0.83 1.17
C SER A 97 -6.58 -2.32 1.05
N LEU A 98 -7.30 -3.09 1.87
CA LEU A 98 -7.35 -4.54 1.86
C LEU A 98 -8.80 -4.95 1.53
N MET A 99 -8.98 -5.61 0.39
CA MET A 99 -10.29 -6.12 -0.03
C MET A 99 -10.24 -7.66 -0.10
N PRO A 100 -10.86 -8.36 0.86
CA PRO A 100 -10.98 -9.81 0.82
C PRO A 100 -11.80 -10.31 -0.38
N SER A 101 -11.40 -11.42 -0.99
CA SER A 101 -12.12 -12.02 -2.12
C SER A 101 -13.46 -12.66 -1.74
N LYS A 102 -13.66 -12.95 -0.45
CA LYS A 102 -14.91 -13.45 0.13
C LYS A 102 -15.32 -12.55 1.28
N GLU A 103 -16.61 -12.36 1.50
CA GLU A 103 -17.09 -11.61 2.66
C GLU A 103 -16.63 -12.31 3.95
N LYS A 104 -15.62 -11.70 4.59
CA LYS A 104 -15.05 -12.10 5.87
C LYS A 104 -14.92 -10.85 6.70
N ASP A 105 -15.32 -10.94 7.97
CA ASP A 105 -14.95 -9.92 8.93
C ASP A 105 -13.53 -10.17 9.39
N ILE A 106 -12.69 -9.15 9.26
CA ILE A 106 -11.29 -9.18 9.65
C ILE A 106 -11.19 -8.42 10.98
N ASP A 107 -10.75 -9.13 12.01
CA ASP A 107 -10.33 -8.55 13.27
C ASP A 107 -9.03 -7.75 13.06
N ILE A 108 -9.14 -6.43 13.19
CA ILE A 108 -8.06 -5.46 12.97
C ILE A 108 -7.06 -5.48 14.12
N ASP A 109 -7.54 -5.56 15.36
CA ASP A 109 -6.68 -5.57 16.55
C ASP A 109 -5.76 -6.78 16.53
N LYS A 110 -6.32 -7.95 16.17
CA LYS A 110 -5.55 -9.18 16.04
C LYS A 110 -4.60 -9.14 14.84
N LEU A 111 -4.98 -8.46 13.75
CA LEU A 111 -4.14 -8.27 12.57
C LEU A 111 -2.94 -7.37 12.87
N ILE A 112 -3.16 -6.27 13.60
CA ILE A 112 -2.08 -5.35 14.04
C ILE A 112 -1.14 -6.06 15.00
N ARG A 113 -1.67 -6.78 16.00
CA ARG A 113 -0.86 -7.56 16.93
C ARG A 113 0.09 -8.51 16.21
N GLU A 114 -0.44 -9.33 15.31
CA GLU A 114 0.36 -10.27 14.51
C GLU A 114 1.39 -9.55 13.64
N ALA A 115 1.05 -8.41 13.04
CA ALA A 115 1.99 -7.63 12.23
C ALA A 115 3.12 -7.00 13.06
N THR A 116 2.85 -6.54 14.28
CA THR A 116 3.85 -5.93 15.17
C THR A 116 4.79 -6.95 15.84
N GLU A 117 4.40 -8.23 15.88
CA GLU A 117 5.20 -9.33 16.42
C GLU A 117 5.97 -10.09 15.33
N ALA A 118 5.58 -9.92 14.07
CA ALA A 118 6.17 -10.62 12.93
C ALA A 118 7.57 -10.12 12.56
N ASN A 119 8.41 -11.04 12.05
CA ASN A 119 9.56 -10.66 11.25
C ASN A 119 9.12 -10.27 9.84
N VAL A 120 8.97 -8.96 9.61
CA VAL A 120 8.48 -8.40 8.34
C VAL A 120 9.39 -8.78 7.17
N ARG A 121 10.71 -8.79 7.37
CA ARG A 121 11.67 -9.11 6.31
C ARG A 121 11.48 -10.54 5.82
N ASP A 122 11.35 -11.48 6.75
CA ASP A 122 11.19 -12.90 6.40
C ASP A 122 9.86 -13.15 5.69
N ILE A 123 8.77 -12.60 6.23
CA ILE A 123 7.43 -12.72 5.61
C ILE A 123 7.43 -12.17 4.19
N LEU A 124 8.04 -11.01 3.97
CA LEU A 124 8.12 -10.40 2.65
C LEU A 124 9.07 -11.18 1.73
N LYS A 125 10.26 -11.60 2.19
CA LYS A 125 11.21 -12.41 1.39
C LYS A 125 10.53 -13.68 0.89
N GLU A 126 9.86 -14.43 1.77
CA GLU A 126 9.13 -15.65 1.42
C GLU A 126 8.05 -15.41 0.35
N ASN A 127 7.28 -14.34 0.51
CA ASN A 127 6.17 -14.05 -0.40
C ASN A 127 6.65 -13.51 -1.75
N ILE A 128 7.69 -12.67 -1.75
CA ILE A 128 8.27 -12.06 -2.95
C ILE A 128 9.00 -13.10 -3.79
N ARG A 129 9.59 -14.15 -3.20
CA ARG A 129 10.43 -15.15 -3.88
C ARG A 129 9.83 -15.70 -5.18
N LYS A 130 8.51 -15.93 -5.22
CA LYS A 130 7.81 -16.52 -6.38
C LYS A 130 7.15 -15.49 -7.31
N THR A 131 7.34 -14.20 -7.07
CA THR A 131 6.68 -13.12 -7.83
C THR A 131 7.45 -12.75 -9.09
N GLU A 132 6.73 -12.16 -10.07
CA GLU A 132 7.39 -11.56 -11.24
C GLU A 132 8.27 -10.37 -10.87
N LEU A 133 7.97 -9.70 -9.75
CA LEU A 133 8.82 -8.64 -9.20
C LEU A 133 10.22 -9.15 -8.89
N MET A 134 10.32 -10.29 -8.18
CA MET A 134 11.60 -10.94 -7.88
C MET A 134 12.34 -11.32 -9.15
N LYS A 135 11.67 -12.00 -10.08
CA LYS A 135 12.26 -12.40 -11.36
C LYS A 135 12.80 -11.21 -12.14
N ARG A 136 12.02 -10.14 -12.23
CA ARG A 136 12.41 -8.90 -12.93
C ARG A 136 13.60 -8.23 -12.28
N ARG A 137 13.60 -8.07 -10.95
CA ARG A 137 14.71 -7.39 -10.27
C ARG A 137 15.99 -8.24 -10.28
N PHE A 138 15.86 -9.55 -10.14
CA PHE A 138 16.99 -10.46 -10.27
C PHE A 138 17.64 -10.37 -11.66
N ARG A 139 16.84 -10.29 -12.74
CA ARG A 139 17.36 -10.06 -14.10
C ARG A 139 18.24 -8.82 -14.17
N HIS A 140 17.83 -7.73 -13.52
CA HIS A 140 18.59 -6.49 -13.52
C HIS A 140 19.91 -6.64 -12.75
N CYS A 141 19.88 -7.29 -11.58
CA CYS A 141 21.10 -7.56 -10.79
C CYS A 141 22.07 -8.47 -11.54
N ALA A 142 21.58 -9.60 -12.04
CA ALA A 142 22.37 -10.57 -12.79
C ALA A 142 22.97 -9.99 -14.09
N ALA A 143 22.27 -9.07 -14.75
CA ALA A 143 22.79 -8.37 -15.92
C ALA A 143 23.88 -7.34 -15.59
N ARG A 144 23.81 -6.70 -14.41
CA ARG A 144 24.82 -5.75 -13.91
C ARG A 144 26.05 -6.47 -13.33
N SER A 145 25.86 -7.66 -12.77
CA SER A 145 26.95 -8.49 -12.25
C SER A 145 27.59 -9.42 -13.29
N PHE A 146 27.24 -9.27 -14.57
CA PHE A 146 27.76 -10.07 -15.69
C PHE A 146 27.49 -11.58 -15.59
N LEU A 147 26.53 -12.02 -14.78
CA LEU A 147 26.07 -13.42 -14.77
C LEU A 147 25.27 -13.80 -16.01
N ILE A 148 24.64 -12.82 -16.65
CA ILE A 148 23.93 -13.02 -17.92
C ILE A 148 24.88 -12.72 -19.06
N LEU A 149 25.20 -13.77 -19.83
CA LEU A 149 26.01 -13.65 -21.02
C LEU A 149 25.29 -12.81 -22.09
N LYS A 150 25.91 -11.70 -22.52
CA LYS A 150 25.39 -10.78 -23.56
C LYS A 150 25.87 -11.13 -24.96
N ASN A 151 27.07 -11.69 -25.06
CA ASN A 151 27.70 -12.12 -26.32
C ASN A 151 28.24 -13.53 -26.16
N TYR A 152 28.07 -14.38 -27.17
CA TYR A 152 28.69 -15.70 -27.23
C TYR A 152 29.44 -15.86 -28.53
N LYS A 153 30.74 -16.14 -28.46
CA LYS A 153 31.63 -16.29 -29.62
C LYS A 153 31.50 -15.14 -30.63
N GLY A 154 31.49 -13.89 -30.14
CA GLY A 154 31.37 -12.69 -30.99
C GLY A 154 29.94 -12.35 -31.44
N HIS A 155 28.95 -13.21 -31.20
CA HIS A 155 27.57 -12.95 -31.59
C HIS A 155 26.72 -12.44 -30.41
N LYS A 156 25.92 -11.40 -30.66
CA LYS A 156 24.95 -10.88 -29.69
C LYS A 156 23.87 -11.92 -29.39
N ILE A 157 23.61 -12.15 -28.11
CA ILE A 157 22.52 -13.00 -27.64
C ILE A 157 21.21 -12.20 -27.62
N SER A 158 20.13 -12.77 -28.14
CA SER A 158 18.81 -12.12 -28.15
C SER A 158 18.26 -11.86 -26.73
N VAL A 159 17.52 -10.77 -26.55
CA VAL A 159 16.92 -10.37 -25.27
C VAL A 159 16.04 -11.49 -24.69
N ARG A 160 15.25 -12.18 -25.53
CA ARG A 160 14.43 -13.32 -25.11
C ARG A 160 15.26 -14.46 -24.52
N LYS A 161 16.43 -14.75 -25.10
CA LYS A 161 17.34 -15.79 -24.59
C LYS A 161 18.01 -15.36 -23.28
N GLN A 162 18.34 -14.07 -23.13
CA GLN A 162 18.82 -13.51 -21.87
C GLN A 162 17.76 -13.62 -20.75
N GLN A 163 16.48 -13.38 -21.07
CA GLN A 163 15.36 -13.50 -20.12
C GLN A 163 15.13 -14.94 -19.65
N ILE A 164 15.08 -15.91 -20.58
CA ILE A 164 14.88 -17.34 -20.27
C ILE A 164 16.01 -17.88 -19.39
N ASN A 165 17.24 -17.42 -19.63
CA ASN A 165 18.39 -17.84 -18.83
C ASN A 165 18.28 -17.36 -17.37
N ALA A 166 17.74 -16.17 -17.13
CA ALA A 166 17.72 -15.59 -15.81
C ALA A 166 16.75 -16.26 -14.82
N GLU A 167 15.60 -16.77 -15.28
CA GLU A 167 14.68 -17.50 -14.39
C GLU A 167 15.26 -18.86 -13.96
N LYS A 168 16.01 -19.52 -14.85
CA LYS A 168 16.77 -20.73 -14.51
C LYS A 168 17.94 -20.39 -13.58
N LEU A 169 18.59 -19.26 -13.83
CA LEU A 169 19.73 -18.78 -13.06
C LEU A 169 19.37 -18.55 -11.58
N ILE A 170 18.15 -18.05 -11.26
CA ILE A 170 17.70 -17.93 -9.86
C ILE A 170 17.82 -19.28 -9.15
N ARG A 171 17.26 -20.35 -9.74
CA ARG A 171 17.28 -21.69 -9.13
C ARG A 171 18.70 -22.24 -9.01
N ILE A 172 19.56 -21.98 -10.00
CA ILE A 172 20.96 -22.41 -9.97
C ILE A 172 21.72 -21.69 -8.86
N CYS A 173 21.56 -20.37 -8.73
CA CYS A 173 22.16 -19.59 -7.66
C CYS A 173 21.71 -20.11 -6.29
N GLU A 174 20.41 -20.35 -6.09
CA GLU A 174 19.87 -20.91 -4.84
C GLU A 174 20.40 -22.32 -4.52
N LEU A 175 20.69 -23.14 -5.55
CA LEU A 175 21.27 -24.48 -5.37
C LEU A 175 22.76 -24.43 -4.98
N ILE A 176 23.49 -23.42 -5.45
CA ILE A 176 24.90 -23.22 -5.11
C ILE A 176 25.00 -22.67 -3.69
N ASP A 177 24.23 -21.63 -3.39
CA ASP A 177 24.23 -20.94 -2.11
C ASP A 177 22.86 -20.25 -1.89
N PRO A 178 22.10 -20.59 -0.84
CA PRO A 178 20.89 -19.85 -0.49
C PRO A 178 21.10 -18.35 -0.28
N GLU A 179 22.31 -17.94 0.13
CA GLU A 179 22.72 -16.55 0.39
C GLU A 179 23.53 -15.97 -0.79
N PHE A 180 23.39 -16.55 -1.99
CA PHE A 180 24.14 -16.13 -3.16
C PHE A 180 24.07 -14.60 -3.33
N PRO A 181 25.20 -13.86 -3.48
CA PRO A 181 25.23 -12.41 -3.35
C PRO A 181 24.23 -11.65 -4.24
N ILE A 182 23.97 -12.16 -5.45
CA ILE A 182 23.03 -11.53 -6.39
C ILE A 182 21.57 -11.74 -5.96
N ILE A 183 21.26 -12.83 -5.26
CA ILE A 183 19.93 -13.05 -4.67
C ILE A 183 19.73 -12.08 -3.50
N GLU A 184 20.70 -11.98 -2.59
CA GLU A 184 20.61 -11.05 -1.45
C GLU A 184 20.54 -9.59 -1.91
N GLU A 185 21.34 -9.20 -2.90
CA GLU A 185 21.24 -7.87 -3.51
C GLU A 185 19.87 -7.63 -4.15
N THR A 186 19.28 -8.66 -4.78
CA THR A 186 17.93 -8.55 -5.34
C THR A 186 16.89 -8.30 -4.24
N TYR A 187 16.97 -9.05 -3.12
CA TYR A 187 16.07 -8.80 -1.99
C TYR A 187 16.30 -7.41 -1.39
N ARG A 188 17.56 -6.96 -1.24
CA ARG A 188 17.89 -5.61 -0.77
C ARG A 188 17.23 -4.56 -1.66
N GLU A 189 17.40 -4.62 -2.98
CA GLU A 189 16.80 -3.63 -3.87
C GLU A 189 15.26 -3.63 -3.86
N ILE A 190 14.64 -4.81 -3.70
CA ILE A 190 13.17 -4.86 -3.59
C ILE A 190 12.70 -4.25 -2.26
N LEU A 191 13.29 -4.67 -1.14
CA LEU A 191 12.84 -4.28 0.20
C LEU A 191 13.24 -2.85 0.57
N GLU A 192 14.39 -2.38 0.09
CA GLU A 192 14.96 -1.07 0.47
C GLU A 192 14.81 0.00 -0.60
N ASP A 193 14.85 -0.32 -1.90
CA ASP A 193 14.79 0.72 -2.95
C ASP A 193 13.36 0.87 -3.51
N LEU A 194 12.68 -0.24 -3.79
CA LEU A 194 11.29 -0.20 -4.26
C LEU A 194 10.29 -0.03 -3.11
N MET A 195 10.50 -0.78 -2.03
CA MET A 195 9.79 -0.66 -0.76
C MET A 195 10.56 0.27 0.18
N ASP A 196 10.04 0.49 1.38
CA ASP A 196 10.79 1.17 2.45
C ASP A 196 10.65 0.35 3.74
N ILE A 197 11.34 -0.80 3.75
CA ILE A 197 11.27 -1.75 4.86
C ILE A 197 11.76 -1.12 6.17
N ARG A 198 12.77 -0.25 6.12
CA ARG A 198 13.37 0.37 7.31
C ARG A 198 12.36 1.28 8.02
N LYS A 199 11.67 2.16 7.29
CA LYS A 199 10.60 2.97 7.88
C LYS A 199 9.40 2.12 8.29
N THR A 200 9.11 1.05 7.55
CA THR A 200 8.03 0.12 7.92
C THR A 200 8.29 -0.54 9.29
N GLU A 201 9.52 -0.97 9.54
CA GLU A 201 9.94 -1.51 10.85
C GLU A 201 9.78 -0.48 11.98
N ILE A 202 10.08 0.80 11.71
CA ILE A 202 9.85 1.90 12.66
C ILE A 202 8.36 2.07 12.95
N VAL A 203 7.51 2.14 11.91
CA VAL A 203 6.05 2.28 12.06
C VAL A 203 5.46 1.13 12.89
N LEU A 204 5.88 -0.11 12.65
CA LEU A 204 5.41 -1.27 13.41
C LEU A 204 5.92 -1.26 14.86
N LYS A 205 7.15 -0.80 15.09
CA LYS A 205 7.68 -0.59 16.45
C LYS A 205 6.90 0.48 17.19
N ASP A 206 6.53 1.56 16.51
CA ASP A 206 5.74 2.66 17.06
C ASP A 206 4.28 2.27 17.33
N LEU A 207 3.70 1.41 16.50
CA LEU A 207 2.41 0.77 16.80
C LEU A 207 2.51 -0.13 18.03
N LYS A 208 3.61 -0.89 18.15
CA LYS A 208 3.83 -1.82 19.26
C LYS A 208 4.03 -1.12 20.61
N ASN A 209 4.77 -0.02 20.62
CA ASN A 209 5.07 0.74 21.85
C ASN A 209 3.97 1.76 22.22
N GLY A 210 3.01 2.01 21.32
CA GLY A 210 1.89 2.93 21.52
C GLY A 210 2.20 4.40 21.23
N SER A 211 3.38 4.74 20.69
CA SER A 211 3.72 6.09 20.24
C SER A 211 2.92 6.49 18.99
N LEU A 212 2.61 5.51 18.13
CA LEU A 212 1.69 5.61 17.02
C LEU A 212 0.39 4.90 17.39
N LYS A 213 -0.72 5.65 17.38
CA LYS A 213 -2.04 5.12 17.70
C LYS A 213 -2.76 4.69 16.43
N TYR A 214 -3.74 3.80 16.57
CA TYR A 214 -4.73 3.55 15.53
C TYR A 214 -6.13 3.64 16.09
N GLU A 215 -7.08 3.95 15.23
CA GLU A 215 -8.51 4.05 15.55
C GLU A 215 -9.29 3.31 14.46
N VAL A 216 -10.15 2.38 14.85
CA VAL A 216 -11.00 1.63 13.92
C VAL A 216 -12.37 2.28 13.87
N ILE A 217 -12.82 2.62 12.67
CA ILE A 217 -14.16 3.15 12.41
C ILE A 217 -14.87 2.25 11.40
N GLU A 218 -16.20 2.22 11.45
CA GLU A 218 -17.03 1.53 10.47
C GLU A 218 -17.97 2.53 9.83
N THR A 219 -17.99 2.56 8.49
CA THR A 219 -18.77 3.53 7.71
C THR A 219 -19.61 2.79 6.66
N PRO A 220 -20.90 3.14 6.48
CA PRO A 220 -21.75 2.51 5.47
C PRO A 220 -21.32 2.86 4.03
N VAL A 221 -20.75 4.05 3.85
CA VAL A 221 -20.22 4.58 2.58
C VAL A 221 -18.76 5.00 2.82
N PRO A 222 -17.85 4.85 1.84
CA PRO A 222 -16.46 5.28 2.02
C PRO A 222 -16.38 6.77 2.37
N SER A 223 -15.59 7.12 3.38
CA SER A 223 -15.35 8.50 3.79
C SER A 223 -14.69 9.35 2.68
N PRO A 224 -14.76 10.70 2.76
CA PRO A 224 -14.10 11.58 1.80
C PRO A 224 -12.63 11.23 1.52
N PHE A 225 -11.88 10.80 2.55
CA PHE A 225 -10.46 10.42 2.42
C PHE A 225 -10.29 9.07 1.73
N ALA A 226 -11.28 8.18 1.80
CA ALA A 226 -11.27 6.85 1.20
C ALA A 226 -11.54 6.87 -0.32
N HIS A 227 -12.19 7.91 -0.83
CA HIS A 227 -12.65 7.98 -2.23
C HIS A 227 -11.58 7.63 -3.26
N ASN A 228 -10.40 8.23 -3.13
CA ASN A 228 -9.32 8.01 -4.09
C ASN A 228 -8.83 6.57 -4.07
N LEU A 229 -8.78 5.92 -2.90
CA LEU A 229 -8.37 4.51 -2.79
C LEU A 229 -9.44 3.57 -3.36
N ILE A 230 -10.72 3.86 -3.12
CA ILE A 230 -11.83 3.06 -3.68
C ILE A 230 -11.80 3.10 -5.21
N VAL A 231 -11.74 4.30 -5.77
CA VAL A 231 -11.67 4.53 -7.21
C VAL A 231 -10.42 3.87 -7.81
N LEU A 232 -9.24 4.00 -7.18
CA LEU A 232 -8.03 3.32 -7.66
C LEU A 232 -8.13 1.79 -7.63
N GLY A 233 -8.90 1.23 -6.70
CA GLY A 233 -9.10 -0.22 -6.56
C GLY A 233 -10.07 -0.81 -7.59
N GLU A 234 -10.80 0.04 -8.31
CA GLU A 234 -11.66 -0.37 -9.41
C GLU A 234 -10.84 -0.51 -10.70
N ALA A 235 -10.55 -1.77 -11.05
CA ALA A 235 -9.80 -2.12 -12.26
C ALA A 235 -10.47 -1.68 -13.58
N ASP A 236 -11.75 -1.33 -13.55
CA ASP A 236 -12.56 -1.00 -14.73
C ASP A 236 -12.53 0.50 -15.09
N ILE A 237 -11.84 1.34 -14.31
CA ILE A 237 -11.75 2.79 -14.60
C ILE A 237 -10.67 3.04 -15.64
N VAL A 238 -11.07 3.09 -16.90
CA VAL A 238 -10.16 3.33 -18.04
C VAL A 238 -10.09 4.83 -18.40
N LEU A 239 -11.17 5.59 -18.17
CA LEU A 239 -11.28 7.00 -18.55
C LEU A 239 -11.34 7.95 -17.34
N MET A 240 -10.73 9.13 -17.48
CA MET A 240 -10.81 10.20 -16.47
C MET A 240 -12.24 10.68 -16.21
N LYS A 241 -13.12 10.60 -17.21
CA LYS A 241 -14.54 10.98 -17.08
C LYS A 241 -15.26 10.06 -16.08
N ASP A 242 -15.07 8.74 -16.24
CA ASP A 242 -15.66 7.72 -15.36
C ASP A 242 -15.16 7.89 -13.92
N ARG A 243 -13.86 8.19 -13.76
CA ARG A 243 -13.28 8.50 -12.44
C ARG A 243 -13.99 9.67 -11.76
N ARG A 244 -14.20 10.77 -12.50
CA ARG A 244 -14.83 11.98 -11.94
C ARG A 244 -16.27 11.72 -11.55
N GLU A 245 -17.00 10.97 -12.37
CA GLU A 245 -18.39 10.57 -12.10
C GLU A 245 -18.51 9.73 -10.83
N ARG A 246 -17.63 8.72 -10.64
CA ARG A 246 -17.59 7.94 -9.40
C ARG A 246 -17.26 8.75 -8.16
N LEU A 247 -16.33 9.71 -8.28
CA LEU A 247 -16.01 10.62 -7.17
C LEU A 247 -17.20 11.52 -6.80
N MET A 248 -17.96 12.00 -7.80
CA MET A 248 -19.18 12.78 -7.57
C MET A 248 -20.26 11.92 -6.91
N GLU A 249 -20.47 10.69 -7.38
CA GLU A 249 -21.41 9.73 -6.79
C GLU A 249 -21.11 9.48 -5.30
N LEU A 250 -19.85 9.22 -4.95
CA LEU A 250 -19.44 9.03 -3.56
C LEU A 250 -19.64 10.30 -2.71
N HIS A 251 -19.28 11.47 -3.27
CA HIS A 251 -19.46 12.75 -2.59
C HIS A 251 -20.94 13.03 -2.29
N GLU A 252 -21.84 12.82 -3.27
CA GLU A 252 -23.28 13.00 -3.09
C GLU A 252 -23.84 12.06 -2.01
N ARG A 253 -23.38 10.80 -1.95
CA ARG A 253 -23.79 9.86 -0.89
C ARG A 253 -23.38 10.37 0.49
N ILE A 254 -22.17 10.86 0.67
CA ILE A 254 -21.74 11.43 1.96
C ILE A 254 -22.52 12.70 2.30
N MET A 255 -22.76 13.59 1.32
CA MET A 255 -23.51 14.82 1.59
C MET A 255 -24.92 14.53 2.08
N LYS A 256 -25.55 13.43 1.64
CA LYS A 256 -26.84 12.95 2.18
C LYS A 256 -26.76 12.43 3.61
N GLU A 257 -25.61 11.88 4.02
CA GLU A 257 -25.39 11.35 5.38
C GLU A 257 -24.98 12.45 6.38
N ILE A 258 -24.38 13.55 5.91
CA ILE A 258 -23.96 14.68 6.76
C ILE A 258 -25.07 15.74 6.92
N ALA A 259 -26.01 15.81 5.98
CA ALA A 259 -27.13 16.76 5.98
C ALA A 259 -28.15 16.47 7.09
#